data_AF-A0A6G3TYJ4-F1
#
_entry.id   AF-A0A6G3TYJ4-F1
#
_cell.length_a   1.000
_cell.length_b   1.000
_cell.length_c   1.000
_cell.angle_alpha   90.00
_cell.angle_beta   90.00
_cell.angle_gamma   90.00
#
_symmetry.space_group_name_H-M   'P 1'
#
loop_
_entity.id
_entity.type
_entity.pdbx_description
1 polymer ?
#
loop_
_entity_poly.entity_id
_entity_poly.type
_entity_poly.pdbx_seq_one_letter_code
_entity_poly.pdbx_strand_id
1 'polypeptide(L)'
;LALPGIGEYTAAAVASFAYGQRHAVLDTNVRRVFARAVTGVQYPPNATTAAERRLARELLPGDEATAARWAAASMELGALVCTAKNESCHRCPIAAFCAWRLAGKPAHEGPP
;
A
#
# COMPACT_ATOMS: atom_id res chain seq x y z
N LEU A 1 -8.11 -20.81 13.16
CA LEU A 1 -9.54 -20.51 12.94
C LEU A 1 -9.64 -19.53 11.77
N ALA A 2 -10.37 -19.88 10.72
CA ALA A 2 -10.73 -18.95 9.64
C ALA A 2 -12.22 -18.63 9.80
N LEU A 3 -12.57 -17.34 9.90
CA LEU A 3 -13.95 -16.90 10.03
C LEU A 3 -14.60 -16.85 8.64
N PRO A 4 -15.78 -17.49 8.43
CA PRO A 4 -16.50 -17.39 7.16
C PRO A 4 -16.77 -15.92 6.79
N GLY A 5 -16.46 -15.55 5.54
CA GLY A 5 -16.64 -14.18 5.04
C GLY A 5 -15.51 -13.20 5.38
N ILE A 6 -14.49 -13.61 6.14
CA ILE A 6 -13.32 -12.77 6.44
C ILE A 6 -12.15 -13.17 5.52
N GLY A 7 -11.88 -12.32 4.53
CA GLY A 7 -10.72 -12.48 3.64
C GLY A 7 -9.39 -12.06 4.27
N GLU A 8 -8.29 -12.35 3.57
CA GLU A 8 -6.91 -12.03 3.99
C GLU A 8 -6.76 -10.56 4.42
N TYR A 9 -7.28 -9.63 3.62
CA TYR A 9 -7.25 -8.19 3.92
C TYR A 9 -7.93 -7.86 5.26
N THR A 10 -9.17 -8.32 5.45
CA THR A 10 -9.95 -7.99 6.66
C THR A 10 -9.30 -8.59 7.91
N ALA A 11 -8.79 -9.83 7.81
CA ALA A 11 -8.06 -10.45 8.90
C ALA A 11 -6.79 -9.66 9.26
N ALA A 12 -5.99 -9.26 8.26
CA ALA A 12 -4.78 -8.46 8.45
C ALA A 12 -5.08 -7.09 9.05
N ALA A 13 -6.15 -6.42 8.58
CA ALA A 13 -6.57 -5.11 9.09
C ALA A 13 -7.01 -5.20 10.56
N VAL A 14 -7.82 -6.20 10.93
CA VAL A 14 -8.23 -6.40 12.32
C VAL A 14 -7.02 -6.71 13.21
N ALA A 15 -6.17 -7.66 12.80
CA ALA A 15 -4.96 -8.03 13.53
C ALA A 15 -4.04 -6.82 13.76
N SER A 16 -3.83 -6.01 12.74
CA SER A 16 -2.95 -4.85 12.81
C SER A 16 -3.57 -3.69 13.59
N PHE A 17 -4.78 -3.26 13.25
CA PHE A 17 -5.38 -2.05 13.81
C PHE A 17 -5.96 -2.25 15.21
N ALA A 18 -6.61 -3.38 15.47
CA ALA A 18 -7.25 -3.63 16.76
C ALA A 18 -6.30 -4.29 17.76
N TYR A 19 -5.41 -5.16 17.29
CA TYR A 19 -4.53 -5.96 18.16
C TYR A 19 -3.06 -5.57 18.07
N GLY A 20 -2.70 -4.58 17.26
CA GLY A 20 -1.32 -4.09 17.16
C GLY A 20 -0.35 -5.11 16.55
N GLN A 21 -0.84 -6.16 15.89
CA GLN A 21 0.00 -7.24 15.38
C GLN A 21 0.69 -6.86 14.06
N ARG A 22 1.84 -7.49 13.81
CA ARG A 22 2.63 -7.26 12.59
C ARG A 22 2.02 -7.95 11.36
N HIS A 23 1.10 -7.26 10.69
CA HIS A 23 0.52 -7.68 9.42
C HIS A 23 0.56 -6.59 8.35
N ALA A 24 0.86 -6.99 7.11
CA ALA A 24 0.74 -6.11 5.96
C ALA A 24 -0.72 -5.98 5.55
N VAL A 25 -1.24 -4.75 5.55
CA VAL A 25 -2.61 -4.44 5.14
C VAL A 25 -2.59 -3.94 3.69
N LEU A 26 -3.08 -4.75 2.76
CA LEU A 26 -3.05 -4.46 1.32
C LEU A 26 -4.45 -4.19 0.75
N ASP A 27 -4.96 -2.98 0.97
CA ASP A 27 -6.13 -2.48 0.25
C ASP A 27 -5.75 -1.88 -1.12
N THR A 28 -6.73 -1.40 -1.89
CA THR A 28 -6.47 -0.78 -3.19
C THR A 28 -5.62 0.50 -3.11
N ASN A 29 -5.62 1.20 -1.97
CA ASN A 29 -4.86 2.42 -1.75
C ASN A 29 -3.39 2.13 -1.47
N VAL A 30 -3.10 1.22 -0.53
CA VAL A 30 -1.76 0.79 -0.18
C VAL A 30 -1.08 0.14 -1.37
N ARG A 31 -1.80 -0.72 -2.12
CA ARG A 31 -1.28 -1.33 -3.35
C ARG A 31 -0.82 -0.28 -4.37
N ARG A 32 -1.59 0.81 -4.54
CA ARG A 32 -1.20 1.94 -5.41
C ARG A 32 0.01 2.69 -4.89
N VAL A 33 0.09 2.91 -3.57
CA VAL A 33 1.28 3.55 -2.96
C VAL A 33 2.52 2.72 -3.26
N PHE A 34 2.50 1.40 -3.07
CA PHE A 34 3.66 0.55 -3.33
C PHE A 34 4.00 0.44 -4.81
N ALA A 35 2.99 0.32 -5.68
CA ALA A 35 3.18 0.32 -7.13
C ALA A 35 3.91 1.59 -7.61
N ARG A 36 3.47 2.76 -7.12
CA ARG A 36 4.10 4.03 -7.49
C ARG A 36 5.47 4.21 -6.84
N ALA A 37 5.56 4.00 -5.53
CA ALA A 37 6.76 4.32 -4.77
C ALA A 37 7.92 3.37 -5.07
N VAL A 38 7.65 2.07 -5.20
CA VAL A 38 8.69 1.04 -5.30
C VAL A 38 8.85 0.50 -6.71
N THR A 39 7.76 0.17 -7.40
CA THR A 39 7.84 -0.45 -8.74
C THR A 39 7.80 0.55 -9.88
N GLY A 40 7.53 1.83 -9.60
CA GLY A 40 7.56 2.91 -10.58
C GLY A 40 6.38 2.94 -11.55
N VAL A 41 5.30 2.20 -11.28
CA VAL A 41 4.13 2.14 -12.18
C VAL A 41 2.93 2.87 -11.58
N GLN A 42 2.05 3.41 -12.45
CA GLN A 42 0.91 4.21 -12.00
C GLN A 42 -0.13 3.41 -11.21
N TYR A 43 -0.42 2.17 -11.65
CA TYR A 43 -1.43 1.30 -11.06
C TYR A 43 -0.90 -0.12 -10.83
N PRO A 44 -1.29 -0.77 -9.72
CA PRO A 44 -1.02 -2.18 -9.51
C PRO A 44 -1.87 -3.05 -10.46
N PRO A 45 -1.57 -4.36 -10.59
CA PRO A 45 -2.42 -5.30 -11.32
C PRO A 45 -3.86 -5.36 -10.78
N ASN A 46 -4.82 -5.85 -11.57
CA ASN A 46 -6.24 -5.92 -11.17
C ASN A 46 -6.47 -6.76 -9.90
N ALA A 47 -5.78 -7.90 -9.79
CA ALA A 47 -5.85 -8.78 -8.63
C ALA A 47 -4.54 -8.73 -7.83
N THR A 48 -4.64 -8.88 -6.50
CA THR A 48 -3.46 -8.89 -5.62
C THR A 48 -2.59 -10.11 -5.91
N THR A 49 -1.37 -9.84 -6.37
CA THR A 49 -0.40 -10.86 -6.78
C THR A 49 0.49 -11.33 -5.63
N ALA A 50 1.16 -12.47 -5.83
CA ALA A 50 2.17 -12.95 -4.89
C ALA A 50 3.37 -11.99 -4.77
N ALA A 51 3.70 -11.27 -5.85
CA ALA A 51 4.76 -10.27 -5.86
C ALA A 51 4.39 -9.06 -4.98
N GLU A 52 3.15 -8.56 -5.06
CA GLU A 52 2.66 -7.49 -4.17
C GLU A 52 2.68 -7.92 -2.71
N ARG A 53 2.22 -9.16 -2.41
CA ARG A 53 2.28 -9.71 -1.05
C ARG A 53 3.71 -9.81 -0.52
N ARG A 54 4.66 -10.21 -1.37
CA ARG A 54 6.08 -10.28 -0.99
C ARG A 54 6.64 -8.90 -0.70
N LEU A 55 6.45 -7.95 -1.62
CA LEU A 55 6.90 -6.57 -1.46
C LEU A 55 6.35 -5.95 -0.17
N ALA A 56 5.07 -6.14 0.12
CA ALA A 56 4.46 -5.61 1.33
C ALA A 56 5.09 -6.15 2.62
N ARG A 57 5.50 -7.43 2.63
CA ARG A 57 6.22 -8.03 3.77
C ARG A 57 7.66 -7.52 3.90
N GLU A 58 8.32 -7.23 2.78
CA GLU A 58 9.67 -6.66 2.74
C GLU A 58 9.68 -5.21 3.27
N LEU A 59 8.63 -4.44 2.99
CA LEU A 59 8.48 -3.07 3.47
C LEU A 59 8.00 -2.96 4.93
N LEU A 60 7.40 -4.03 5.47
CA LEU A 60 6.77 -4.01 6.78
C LEU A 60 7.81 -3.89 7.90
N PRO A 61 7.74 -2.86 8.76
CA PRO A 61 8.66 -2.69 9.89
C PRO A 61 8.77 -3.95 10.76
N GLY A 62 9.94 -4.19 11.34
CA GLY A 62 10.22 -5.40 12.12
C GLY A 62 9.49 -5.48 13.45
N ASP A 63 9.26 -4.33 14.10
CA ASP A 63 8.54 -4.24 15.38
C ASP A 63 7.03 -4.07 15.19
N GLU A 64 6.23 -4.72 16.05
CA GLU A 64 4.77 -4.79 15.86
C GLU A 64 4.09 -3.43 15.99
N ALA A 65 4.46 -2.64 17.00
CA ALA A 65 3.86 -1.34 17.25
C ALA A 65 4.10 -0.34 16.09
N THR A 66 5.30 -0.35 15.49
CA THR A 66 5.56 0.48 14.30
C THR A 66 4.93 -0.14 13.06
N ALA A 67 4.91 -1.47 12.91
CA ALA A 67 4.21 -2.11 11.80
C ALA A 67 2.71 -1.79 11.78
N ALA A 68 2.05 -1.78 12.95
CA ALA A 68 0.64 -1.43 13.07
C ALA A 68 0.36 0.03 12.73
N ARG A 69 1.18 0.96 13.27
CA ARG A 69 1.10 2.38 12.90
C ARG A 69 1.40 2.60 11.42
N TRP A 70 2.37 1.87 10.87
CA TRP A 70 2.73 1.94 9.46
C TRP A 70 1.60 1.44 8.55
N ALA A 71 0.90 0.37 8.94
CA ALA A 71 -0.26 -0.11 8.20
C ALA A 71 -1.34 0.97 8.09
N ALA A 72 -1.71 1.61 9.21
CA ALA A 72 -2.68 2.71 9.20
C ALA A 72 -2.19 3.92 8.41
N ALA A 73 -0.94 4.34 8.62
CA ALA A 73 -0.33 5.48 7.93
C ALA A 73 -0.22 5.26 6.41
N SER A 74 0.12 4.04 5.96
CA SER A 74 0.19 3.70 4.54
C SER A 74 -1.18 3.74 3.85
N MET A 75 -2.22 3.29 4.57
CA MET A 75 -3.61 3.36 4.10
C MET A 75 -4.07 4.82 3.98
N GLU A 76 -3.83 5.64 5.00
CA GLU A 76 -4.18 7.06 5.00
C GLU A 76 -3.39 7.84 3.93
N LEU A 77 -2.11 7.55 3.76
CA LEU A 77 -1.29 8.11 2.69
C LEU A 77 -1.89 7.82 1.32
N GLY A 78 -2.31 6.58 1.08
CA GLY A 78 -2.96 6.19 -0.16
C GLY A 78 -4.32 6.88 -0.35
N ALA A 79 -5.11 6.99 0.71
CA ALA A 79 -6.45 7.56 0.68
C ALA A 79 -6.48 9.08 0.49
N LEU A 80 -5.57 9.82 1.13
CA LEU A 80 -5.65 11.28 1.23
C LEU A 80 -4.64 12.02 0.36
N VAL A 81 -3.49 11.41 0.04
CA VAL A 81 -2.38 12.09 -0.64
C VAL A 81 -2.06 11.43 -1.97
N CYS A 82 -1.74 10.13 -1.95
CA CYS A 82 -1.41 9.36 -3.14
C CYS A 82 -2.68 8.78 -3.79
N THR A 83 -3.65 9.65 -4.10
CA THR A 83 -4.94 9.25 -4.68
C THR A 83 -4.81 8.80 -6.14
N ALA A 84 -5.82 8.11 -6.67
CA ALA A 84 -5.74 7.52 -8.01
C ALA A 84 -5.59 8.56 -9.13
N LYS A 85 -6.39 9.64 -9.09
CA LYS A 85 -6.46 10.65 -10.16
C LYS A 85 -5.72 11.96 -9.86
N ASN A 86 -5.85 12.47 -8.64
CA ASN A 86 -5.40 13.81 -8.25
C ASN A 86 -4.41 13.70 -7.08
N GLU A 87 -3.28 13.01 -7.29
CA GLU A 87 -2.30 12.83 -6.22
C GLU A 87 -1.59 14.13 -5.85
N SER A 88 -1.47 14.39 -4.56
CA SER A 88 -0.81 15.57 -4.01
C SER A 88 0.67 15.30 -3.73
N CYS A 89 1.46 14.99 -4.78
CA CYS A 89 2.88 14.62 -4.60
C CYS A 89 3.71 15.67 -3.82
N HIS A 90 3.37 16.96 -3.91
CA HIS A 90 4.04 18.02 -3.16
C HIS A 90 3.81 17.93 -1.64
N ARG A 91 2.77 17.23 -1.19
CA ARG A 91 2.47 16.93 0.23
C ARG A 91 2.86 15.51 0.64
N CYS A 92 3.39 14.70 -0.28
CA CYS A 92 3.69 13.31 -0.01
C CYS A 92 5.01 13.19 0.77
N PRO A 93 5.00 12.58 1.98
CA PRO A 93 6.19 12.49 2.82
C PRO A 93 7.31 11.63 2.20
N ILE A 94 6.97 10.77 1.23
CA ILE A 94 7.91 9.91 0.52
C ILE A 94 8.19 10.38 -0.91
N ALA A 95 7.82 11.61 -1.28
CA ALA A 95 7.95 12.11 -2.64
C ALA A 95 9.40 12.04 -3.18
N ALA A 96 10.38 12.31 -2.33
CA ALA A 96 11.80 12.27 -2.71
C ALA A 96 12.28 10.87 -3.10
N PHE A 97 11.59 9.82 -2.66
CA PHE A 97 11.97 8.41 -2.86
C PHE A 97 11.02 7.65 -3.79
N CYS A 98 9.98 8.30 -4.29
CA CYS A 98 8.93 7.63 -5.09
C CYS A 98 9.39 7.42 -6.53
N ALA A 99 9.62 6.17 -6.92
CA ALA A 99 10.09 5.80 -8.26
C ALA A 99 9.22 6.36 -9.39
N TRP A 100 7.89 6.24 -9.30
CA TRP A 100 6.96 6.73 -10.33
C TRP A 100 7.00 8.24 -10.47
N ARG A 101 7.12 8.97 -9.35
CA ARG A 101 7.28 10.44 -9.37
C ARG A 101 8.61 10.83 -10.00
N LEU A 102 9.70 10.17 -9.59
CA LEU A 102 11.04 10.45 -10.09
C LEU A 102 11.17 10.15 -11.60
N ALA A 103 10.40 9.20 -12.11
CA ALA A 103 10.27 8.90 -13.53
C ALA A 103 9.35 9.88 -14.31
N GLY A 104 8.86 10.95 -13.68
CA GLY A 104 8.01 11.94 -14.34
C GLY A 104 6.53 11.57 -14.42
N LYS A 105 6.06 10.64 -13.58
CA LYS A 105 4.66 10.16 -13.52
C LYS A 105 4.14 9.59 -14.86
N PRO A 106 4.82 8.60 -15.46
CA PRO A 106 4.34 7.99 -16.70
C PRO A 106 2.92 7.44 -16.54
N ALA A 107 2.08 7.68 -17.55
CA ALA A 107 0.71 7.18 -17.57
C ALA A 107 0.68 5.66 -17.73
N HIS A 108 -0.39 5.04 -17.24
CA HIS A 108 -0.67 3.64 -17.50
C HIS A 108 -1.06 3.44 -18.98
N GLU A 109 -0.37 2.53 -19.65
CA GLU A 109 -0.59 2.23 -21.07
C GLU A 109 -1.57 1.06 -21.31
N GLY A 110 -2.01 0.38 -20.24
CA GLY A 110 -2.97 -0.72 -20.31
C GLY A 110 -4.43 -0.26 -20.31
N PRO A 111 -5.37 -1.19 -20.54
CA PRO A 111 -6.80 -0.91 -20.40
C PRO A 111 -7.12 -0.40 -18.99
N PRO A 112 -8.17 0.43 -18.84
CA PRO A 112 -8.57 1.01 -17.55
C PRO A 112 -8.92 -0.04 -16.49
#